data_AF-A0A968B6J7-F1
#
_entry.id   AF-A0A968B6J7-F1
#
_cell.length_a   1.000
_cell.length_b   1.000
_cell.length_c   1.000
_cell.angle_alpha   90.00
_cell.angle_beta   90.00
_cell.angle_gamma   90.00
#
_symmetry.space_group_name_H-M   'P 1'
#
loop_
_entity.id
_entity.type
_entity.pdbx_description
1 polymer ?
#
loop_
_entity_poly.entity_id
_entity_poly.type
_entity_poly.pdbx_seq_one_letter_code
_entity_poly.pdbx_strand_id
1 'polypeptide(L)'
;VGGFVGGVVTGSTFSQVYSIGLVTGTGNVGGLSGDVQSDGTFNVSYWDTQTSLQKTSGGGTGQTTTWLKTRPNFEAAGWDIGGEYGVNSPTIWYQEYTPP
;
A
#
# COMPACT_ATOMS: atom_id res chain seq x y z
N VAL A 1 -4.62 -0.95 13.77
CA VAL A 1 -3.25 -0.83 13.22
C VAL A 1 -3.31 -1.14 11.75
N GLY A 2 -2.81 -0.24 10.91
CA GLY A 2 -2.69 -0.47 9.47
C GLY A 2 -1.31 -0.09 8.98
N GLY A 3 -0.81 -0.78 7.95
CA GLY A 3 0.51 -0.50 7.38
C GLY A 3 0.63 0.87 6.71
N PHE A 4 -0.50 1.51 6.38
CA PHE A 4 -0.57 2.91 5.94
C PHE A 4 -1.37 3.77 6.91
N VAL A 5 -2.58 3.34 7.30
CA VAL A 5 -3.46 4.12 8.18
C VAL A 5 -4.12 3.25 9.26
N GLY A 6 -4.08 3.71 10.51
CA GLY A 6 -4.60 2.96 11.66
C GLY A 6 -6.13 2.80 11.63
N GLY A 7 -6.84 3.90 11.41
CA GLY A 7 -8.30 3.97 11.36
C GLY A 7 -8.75 5.04 10.38
N VAL A 8 -9.76 4.73 9.58
CA VAL A 8 -10.30 5.61 8.54
C VAL A 8 -11.69 6.09 8.96
N VAL A 9 -11.87 7.41 8.97
CA VAL A 9 -13.14 8.06 9.31
C VAL A 9 -13.97 8.37 8.07
N THR A 10 -15.27 8.54 8.31
CA THR A 10 -16.26 8.94 7.31
C THR A 10 -15.80 10.14 6.46
N GLY A 11 -15.98 10.00 5.14
CA GLY A 11 -15.61 10.98 4.11
C GLY A 11 -14.16 10.89 3.62
N SER A 12 -13.33 10.01 4.18
CA SER A 12 -11.93 9.87 3.77
C SER A 12 -11.80 9.08 2.47
N THR A 13 -10.99 9.60 1.54
CA THR A 13 -10.66 8.92 0.29
C THR A 13 -9.15 8.84 0.14
N PHE A 14 -8.65 7.62 -0.07
CA PHE A 14 -7.25 7.36 -0.37
C PHE A 14 -7.16 6.77 -1.77
N SER A 15 -6.34 7.37 -2.62
CA SER A 15 -6.16 6.92 -4.00
C SER A 15 -4.69 6.68 -4.26
N GLN A 16 -4.37 5.56 -4.90
CA GLN A 16 -3.01 5.23 -5.34
C GLN A 16 -2.01 5.26 -4.17
N VAL A 17 -2.29 4.48 -3.11
CA VAL A 17 -1.35 4.24 -2.01
C VAL A 17 -0.99 2.77 -1.89
N TYR A 18 0.20 2.46 -1.39
CA TYR A 18 0.56 1.09 -1.07
C TYR A 18 1.37 0.97 0.23
N SER A 19 1.36 -0.21 0.85
CA SER A 19 2.21 -0.52 2.02
C SER A 19 2.89 -1.89 1.90
N ILE A 20 4.17 -1.94 2.27
CA ILE A 20 5.03 -3.13 2.33
C ILE A 20 5.60 -3.37 3.74
N GLY A 21 5.23 -2.54 4.71
CA GLY A 21 5.78 -2.61 6.05
C GLY A 21 5.21 -3.80 6.83
N LEU A 22 6.03 -4.43 7.68
CA LEU A 22 5.55 -5.40 8.66
C LEU A 22 4.49 -4.75 9.55
N VAL A 23 3.31 -5.35 9.65
CA VAL A 23 2.24 -4.88 10.52
C VAL A 23 2.03 -5.87 11.65
N THR A 24 2.13 -5.40 12.89
CA THR A 24 1.88 -6.19 14.10
C THR A 24 0.93 -5.46 15.04
N GLY A 25 0.06 -6.21 15.71
CA GLY A 25 -0.92 -5.65 16.65
C GLY A 25 -1.89 -6.72 17.17
N THR A 26 -2.69 -6.36 18.16
CA THR A 26 -3.60 -7.29 18.86
C THR A 26 -5.10 -6.97 18.67
N GLY A 27 -5.43 -5.84 18.01
CA GLY A 27 -6.80 -5.40 17.77
C GLY A 27 -7.20 -5.51 16.30
N ASN A 28 -7.85 -4.48 15.76
CA ASN A 28 -8.15 -4.38 14.34
C ASN A 28 -6.84 -4.15 13.57
N VAL A 29 -6.30 -5.20 12.96
CA VAL A 29 -5.03 -5.18 12.22
C VAL A 29 -5.29 -5.49 10.75
N GLY A 30 -4.69 -4.68 9.87
CA GLY A 30 -4.77 -4.92 8.44
C GLY A 30 -3.55 -4.43 7.68
N GLY A 31 -3.31 -5.03 6.51
CA GLY A 31 -2.12 -4.75 5.73
C GLY A 31 -2.00 -3.32 5.24
N LEU A 32 -3.10 -2.69 4.80
CA LEU A 32 -3.14 -1.27 4.43
C LEU A 32 -3.77 -0.43 5.55
N SER A 33 -4.95 -0.83 6.00
CA SER A 33 -5.70 -0.15 7.05
C SER A 33 -6.18 -1.11 8.12
N GLY A 34 -6.20 -0.64 9.37
CA GLY A 34 -6.67 -1.44 10.50
C GLY A 34 -8.19 -1.46 10.62
N ASP A 35 -8.81 -0.29 10.57
CA ASP A 35 -10.26 -0.11 10.69
C ASP A 35 -10.75 0.92 9.68
N VAL A 36 -11.93 0.69 9.11
CA VAL A 36 -12.51 1.57 8.09
C VAL A 36 -14.00 1.75 8.39
N GLN A 37 -14.38 3.00 8.67
CA GLN A 37 -15.79 3.37 8.77
C GLN A 37 -16.48 3.25 7.40
N SER A 38 -17.80 3.07 7.42
CA SER A 38 -18.64 2.60 6.31
C SER A 38 -18.47 3.26 4.93
N ASP A 39 -17.91 4.45 4.88
CA ASP A 39 -17.75 5.29 3.69
C ASP A 39 -16.30 5.73 3.45
N GLY A 40 -15.34 5.20 4.23
CA GLY A 40 -13.93 5.31 3.91
C GLY A 40 -13.59 4.50 2.66
N THR A 41 -12.97 5.14 1.66
CA THR A 41 -12.69 4.49 0.37
C THR A 41 -11.20 4.41 0.07
N PHE A 42 -10.82 3.30 -0.54
CA PHE A 42 -9.47 3.04 -1.04
C PHE A 42 -9.55 2.70 -2.52
N ASN A 43 -9.10 3.62 -3.37
CA ASN A 43 -9.10 3.45 -4.82
C ASN A 43 -7.71 3.06 -5.29
N VAL A 44 -7.63 1.98 -6.07
CA VAL A 44 -6.37 1.53 -6.71
C VAL A 44 -5.20 1.45 -5.70
N SER A 45 -5.50 0.98 -4.49
CA SER A 45 -4.58 0.98 -3.36
C SER A 45 -4.27 -0.45 -2.92
N TYR A 46 -3.03 -0.70 -2.50
CA TYR A 46 -2.51 -2.05 -2.35
C TYR A 46 -1.76 -2.29 -1.04
N TRP A 47 -1.65 -3.53 -0.61
CA TRP A 47 -0.73 -3.89 0.47
C TRP A 47 -0.11 -5.24 0.21
N ASP A 48 1.09 -5.43 0.74
CA ASP A 48 1.86 -6.65 0.53
C ASP A 48 1.45 -7.76 1.50
N THR A 49 0.88 -8.84 0.98
CA THR A 49 0.42 -9.98 1.79
C THR A 49 1.55 -10.82 2.39
N GLN A 50 2.79 -10.62 1.94
CA GLN A 50 3.95 -11.40 2.36
C GLN A 50 4.81 -10.61 3.35
N THR A 51 5.10 -9.34 3.07
CA THR A 51 5.94 -8.52 3.97
C THR A 51 5.18 -7.93 5.14
N SER A 52 3.88 -7.64 4.99
CA SER A 52 3.05 -7.18 6.12
C SER A 52 2.68 -8.27 7.12
N LEU A 53 2.81 -9.55 6.73
CA LEU A 53 2.30 -10.72 7.44
C LEU A 53 0.79 -10.71 7.73
N GLN A 54 0.02 -9.84 7.05
CA GLN A 54 -1.43 -9.80 7.18
C GLN A 54 -2.08 -10.63 6.06
N LYS A 55 -3.27 -11.17 6.32
CA LYS A 55 -4.12 -11.82 5.29
C LYS A 55 -5.27 -10.92 4.82
N THR A 56 -5.57 -9.89 5.60
CA THR A 56 -6.72 -9.01 5.43
C THR A 56 -6.31 -7.56 5.65
N SER A 57 -7.16 -6.64 5.21
CA SER A 57 -7.03 -5.22 5.43
C SER A 57 -8.43 -4.61 5.51
N GLY A 58 -8.60 -3.51 6.24
CA GLY A 58 -9.88 -2.78 6.28
C GLY A 58 -10.27 -2.16 4.93
N GLY A 59 -9.30 -2.00 4.02
CA GLY A 59 -9.49 -1.55 2.66
C GLY A 59 -8.27 -1.80 1.76
N GLY A 60 -8.41 -1.44 0.49
CA GLY A 60 -7.42 -1.74 -0.55
C GLY A 60 -7.39 -3.22 -0.94
N THR A 61 -6.52 -3.56 -1.90
CA THR A 61 -6.37 -4.91 -2.45
C THR A 61 -5.05 -5.54 -2.01
N GLY A 62 -5.09 -6.75 -1.46
CA GLY A 62 -3.87 -7.50 -1.12
C GLY A 62 -3.15 -7.98 -2.37
N GLN A 63 -1.85 -7.76 -2.44
CA GLN A 63 -0.98 -8.17 -3.54
C GLN A 63 0.29 -8.84 -3.02
N THR A 64 0.94 -9.64 -3.86
CA THR A 64 2.21 -10.28 -3.50
C THR A 64 3.37 -9.29 -3.61
N THR A 65 4.48 -9.56 -2.90
CA THR A 65 5.73 -8.78 -3.06
C THR A 65 6.14 -8.70 -4.53
N THR A 66 6.06 -9.81 -5.26
CA THR A 66 6.41 -9.84 -6.70
C THR A 66 5.53 -8.90 -7.52
N TRP A 67 4.22 -8.88 -7.24
CA TRP A 67 3.31 -7.97 -7.93
C TRP A 67 3.64 -6.51 -7.64
N LEU A 68 3.92 -6.17 -6.38
CA LEU A 68 4.30 -4.82 -5.93
C LEU A 68 5.71 -4.40 -6.37
N LYS A 69 6.58 -5.37 -6.66
CA LYS A 69 7.88 -5.18 -7.30
C LYS A 69 7.79 -5.15 -8.84
N THR A 70 6.61 -5.06 -9.44
CA THR A 70 6.46 -5.09 -10.89
C THR A 70 5.79 -3.79 -11.36
N ARG A 71 6.60 -2.82 -11.80
CA ARG A 71 6.16 -1.50 -12.27
C ARG A 71 5.00 -1.55 -13.28
N PRO A 72 5.04 -2.42 -14.32
CA PRO A 72 3.92 -2.51 -15.28
C PRO A 72 2.55 -2.80 -14.65
N ASN A 73 2.50 -3.44 -13.48
CA ASN A 73 1.23 -3.72 -12.81
C ASN A 73 0.57 -2.45 -12.28
N PHE A 74 1.37 -1.52 -11.78
CA PHE A 74 0.88 -0.22 -11.31
C PHE A 74 0.52 0.70 -12.47
N GLU A 75 1.34 0.73 -13.53
CA GLU A 75 1.01 1.46 -14.77
C GLU A 75 -0.32 0.97 -15.35
N ALA A 76 -0.52 -0.36 -15.42
CA ALA A 76 -1.77 -0.97 -15.86
C ALA A 76 -2.95 -0.67 -14.91
N ALA A 77 -2.68 -0.46 -13.63
CA ALA A 77 -3.67 0.00 -12.66
C ALA A 77 -3.97 1.51 -12.75
N GLY A 78 -3.29 2.24 -13.63
CA GLY A 78 -3.48 3.67 -13.85
C GLY A 78 -2.61 4.56 -12.96
N TRP A 79 -1.62 4.01 -12.26
CA TRP A 79 -0.66 4.81 -11.51
C TRP A 79 0.28 5.57 -12.45
N ASP A 80 0.41 6.86 -12.20
CA ASP A 80 1.42 7.68 -12.86
C ASP A 80 2.77 7.53 -12.15
N ILE A 81 3.49 6.48 -12.52
CA ILE A 81 4.84 6.16 -12.03
C ILE A 81 5.90 6.31 -13.12
N GLY A 82 5.59 7.11 -14.15
CA GLY A 82 6.48 7.42 -15.27
C GLY A 82 7.62 8.36 -14.86
N GLY A 83 8.84 8.03 -15.29
CA GLY A 83 10.06 8.73 -14.91
C GLY A 83 10.08 10.20 -15.32
N GLU A 84 10.33 11.08 -14.34
CA GLU A 84 10.92 12.38 -14.64
C GLU A 84 12.23 12.11 -15.41
N TYR A 85 12.25 12.40 -16.71
CA TYR A 85 13.48 12.51 -17.48
C TYR A 85 14.21 13.79 -17.05
N GLY A 86 14.70 13.79 -15.82
CA GLY A 86 15.54 14.82 -15.25
C GLY A 86 16.69 14.13 -14.53
N VAL A 87 17.92 14.51 -14.86
CA VAL A 87 19.19 13.91 -14.40
C VAL A 87 19.43 13.95 -12.88
N ASN A 88 18.41 14.23 -12.05
CA ASN A 88 18.46 14.33 -10.59
C ASN A 88 17.25 13.71 -9.86
N SER A 89 16.36 12.98 -10.54
CA SER A 89 15.22 12.33 -9.87
C SER A 89 15.58 10.87 -9.56
N PRO A 90 15.54 10.43 -8.29
CA PRO A 90 15.97 9.08 -7.93
C PRO A 90 15.00 8.07 -8.56
N THR A 91 15.49 7.33 -9.56
CA THR A 91 14.81 6.28 -10.35
C THR A 91 14.37 5.04 -9.55
N ILE A 92 14.17 5.17 -8.23
CA ILE A 92 13.84 4.07 -7.33
C ILE A 92 12.35 4.17 -6.97
N TRP A 93 11.51 3.52 -7.78
CA TRP A 93 10.06 3.37 -7.54
C TRP A 93 9.74 2.24 -6.55
N TYR A 94 10.76 1.47 -6.14
CA TYR A 94 10.69 0.43 -5.13
C TYR A 94 11.92 0.52 -4.22
N GLN A 95 11.72 0.61 -2.92
CA GLN A 95 12.82 0.59 -1.93
C GLN A 95 12.88 -0.81 -1.31
N GLU A 96 13.99 -1.53 -1.50
CA GLU A 96 14.20 -2.79 -0.77
C GLU A 96 14.46 -2.47 0.70
N TYR A 97 13.60 -2.97 1.60
CA TYR A 97 13.87 -2.91 3.03
C TYR A 97 15.02 -3.86 3.35
N THR A 98 16.20 -3.31 3.65
CA THR A 98 17.30 -4.05 4.29
C THR A 98 17.24 -3.79 5.79
N PRO A 99 16.76 -4.73 6.62
CA PRO A 99 16.82 -4.58 8.08
C PRO A 99 18.29 -4.47 8.55
N PRO A 100 18.54 -3.75 9.67
CA PRO A 100 19.87 -3.64 10.28
C PRO A 100 20.39 -4.98 10.82
#